data_AF-B1XSA9-F1
#
_entry.id   AF-B1XSA9-F1
#
_cell.length_a   1.000
_cell.length_b   1.000
_cell.length_c   1.000
_cell.angle_alpha   90.00
_cell.angle_beta   90.00
_cell.angle_gamma   90.00
#
_symmetry.space_group_name_H-M   'P 1'
#
loop_
_entity.id
_entity.type
_entity.pdbx_description
1 polymer ?
#
loop_
_entity_poly.entity_id
_entity_poly.type
_entity_poly.pdbx_seq_one_letter_code
_entity_poly.pdbx_strand_id
1 'polypeptide(L)'
;MPLARAMSLSYALLIIYVSLNPFDFDFQNGISAWAWLDAPLPRFITLFDVSVNILTYIPFGFLVMFAAYPRWRNYVALGFVVALSATLALGVETLQSWLPTRIPSQMDWWANILGGDYWQFPWVPSGFLEVLFVAVSTGGLV
;
A
#
# COMPACT_ATOMS: atom_id res chain seq x y z
N MET A 1 11.41 14.62 3.33
CA MET A 1 12.70 14.50 2.58
C MET A 1 12.42 14.29 1.09
N PRO A 2 13.12 14.96 0.14
CA PRO A 2 12.82 14.84 -1.29
C PRO A 2 13.07 13.43 -1.84
N LEU A 3 14.13 12.75 -1.37
CA LEU A 3 14.45 11.38 -1.77
C LEU A 3 13.34 10.39 -1.37
N ALA A 4 12.87 10.44 -0.11
CA ALA A 4 11.79 9.56 0.36
C ALA A 4 10.49 9.74 -0.42
N ARG A 5 10.16 10.99 -0.81
CA ARG A 5 9.00 11.29 -1.66
C ARG A 5 9.14 10.71 -3.06
N ALA A 6 10.32 10.84 -3.66
CA ALA A 6 10.61 10.25 -4.96
C ALA A 6 10.52 8.72 -4.89
N MET A 7 11.15 8.10 -3.88
CA MET A 7 11.10 6.66 -3.67
C MET A 7 9.68 6.15 -3.39
N SER A 8 8.87 6.85 -2.59
CA SER A 8 7.48 6.47 -2.36
C SER A 8 6.66 6.48 -3.64
N LEU A 9 6.86 7.49 -4.50
CA LEU A 9 6.19 7.58 -5.80
C LEU A 9 6.67 6.48 -6.75
N SER A 10 7.98 6.26 -6.86
CA SER A 10 8.53 5.17 -7.68
C SER A 10 8.05 3.80 -7.21
N TYR A 11 7.94 3.59 -5.91
CA TYR A 11 7.44 2.35 -5.34
C TYR A 11 5.94 2.17 -5.59
N ALA A 12 5.13 3.23 -5.47
CA ALA A 12 3.72 3.19 -5.87
C ALA A 12 3.54 2.82 -7.35
N LEU A 13 4.37 3.39 -8.24
CA LEU A 13 4.39 3.03 -9.66
C LEU A 13 4.79 1.56 -9.88
N LEU A 14 5.72 1.04 -9.08
CA LEU A 14 6.11 -0.37 -9.13
C LEU A 14 4.95 -1.28 -8.68
N ILE A 15 4.21 -0.93 -7.63
CA ILE A 15 3.00 -1.66 -7.20
C ILE A 15 2.00 -1.69 -8.35
N ILE A 16 1.67 -0.52 -8.93
CA ILE A 16 0.74 -0.43 -10.06
C ILE A 16 1.22 -1.33 -11.21
N TYR A 17 2.51 -1.27 -11.55
CA TYR A 17 3.08 -2.04 -12.63
C TYR A 17 2.96 -3.56 -12.41
N VAL A 18 3.34 -4.04 -11.24
CA VAL A 18 3.30 -5.48 -10.92
C VAL A 18 1.85 -5.97 -10.82
N SER A 19 0.97 -5.19 -10.20
CA SER A 19 -0.43 -5.60 -9.98
C SER A 19 -1.27 -5.61 -11.25
N LEU A 20 -0.94 -4.73 -12.21
CA LEU A 20 -1.68 -4.61 -13.47
C LEU A 20 -1.02 -5.34 -14.64
N ASN A 21 0.17 -5.91 -14.48
CA ASN A 21 0.79 -6.74 -15.52
C ASN A 21 -0.10 -7.97 -15.83
N PRO A 22 -0.34 -8.31 -17.12
CA PRO A 22 0.31 -7.82 -18.34
C PRO A 22 -0.32 -6.59 -19.00
N PHE A 23 -1.20 -5.86 -18.32
CA PHE A 23 -1.97 -4.71 -18.83
C PHE A 23 -2.95 -5.08 -19.95
N ASP A 24 -3.43 -6.31 -19.94
CA ASP A 24 -4.44 -6.81 -20.87
C ASP A 24 -5.85 -6.50 -20.34
N PHE A 25 -6.29 -5.27 -20.60
CA PHE A 25 -7.58 -4.77 -20.12
C PHE A 25 -8.71 -5.12 -21.10
N ASP A 26 -9.76 -5.74 -20.58
CA ASP A 26 -11.04 -5.92 -21.25
C ASP A 26 -12.12 -5.02 -20.63
N PHE A 27 -12.26 -3.82 -21.19
CA PHE A 27 -13.30 -2.87 -20.78
C PHE A 27 -14.71 -3.25 -21.26
N GLN A 28 -14.84 -4.28 -22.12
CA GLN A 28 -16.12 -4.75 -22.65
C GLN A 28 -16.69 -5.94 -21.87
N ASN A 29 -16.04 -6.35 -20.79
CA ASN A 29 -16.45 -7.48 -19.94
C ASN A 29 -17.80 -7.26 -19.20
N GLY A 30 -18.38 -6.05 -19.26
CA GLY A 30 -19.66 -5.71 -18.64
C GLY A 30 -19.61 -5.55 -17.12
N ILE A 31 -18.42 -5.58 -16.51
CA ILE A 31 -18.21 -5.45 -15.06
C ILE A 31 -18.05 -3.97 -14.71
N SER A 32 -18.77 -3.55 -13.67
CA SER A 32 -18.62 -2.20 -13.10
C SER A 32 -17.28 -2.08 -12.37
N ALA A 33 -16.63 -0.91 -12.49
CA ALA A 33 -15.39 -0.55 -11.79
C ALA A 33 -15.44 -0.82 -10.27
N TRP A 34 -16.63 -0.70 -9.69
CA TRP A 34 -16.88 -0.80 -8.25
C TRP A 34 -17.51 -2.13 -7.84
N ALA A 35 -17.71 -3.07 -8.76
CA ALA A 35 -18.42 -4.32 -8.50
C ALA A 35 -17.78 -5.16 -7.38
N TRP A 36 -16.46 -5.04 -7.20
CA TRP A 36 -15.71 -5.76 -6.17
C TRP A 36 -16.00 -5.28 -4.74
N LEU A 37 -16.54 -4.07 -4.56
CA LEU A 37 -16.91 -3.54 -3.23
C LEU A 37 -18.12 -4.27 -2.64
N ASP A 38 -19.07 -4.65 -3.50
CA ASP A 38 -20.29 -5.38 -3.09
C ASP A 38 -20.18 -6.89 -3.35
N ALA A 39 -19.07 -7.34 -3.93
CA ALA A 39 -18.85 -8.75 -4.23
C ALA A 39 -18.74 -9.57 -2.93
N PRO A 40 -19.35 -10.77 -2.89
CA PRO A 40 -19.16 -11.68 -1.77
C PRO A 40 -17.68 -12.09 -1.67
N LEU A 41 -17.24 -12.39 -0.45
CA LEU A 41 -15.87 -12.84 -0.22
C LEU A 41 -15.54 -14.05 -1.12
N PRO A 42 -14.37 -14.06 -1.78
CA PRO A 42 -13.95 -15.18 -2.60
C PRO A 42 -13.99 -16.48 -1.79
N ARG A 43 -14.49 -17.57 -2.39
CA ARG A 43 -14.58 -18.87 -1.69
C ARG A 43 -13.21 -19.51 -1.45
N PHE A 44 -12.22 -19.14 -2.25
CA PHE A 44 -10.85 -19.64 -2.18
C PHE A 44 -9.91 -18.46 -2.01
N ILE A 45 -9.45 -18.31 -0.78
CA ILE A 45 -8.55 -17.24 -0.37
C ILE A 45 -7.32 -17.95 0.14
N THR A 46 -6.21 -17.81 -0.56
CA THR A 46 -4.98 -18.39 -0.06
C THR A 46 -4.34 -17.42 0.92
N LEU A 47 -3.75 -17.95 2.00
CA LEU A 47 -2.92 -17.15 2.89
C LEU A 47 -1.75 -16.51 2.15
N PHE A 48 -1.31 -17.12 1.05
CA PHE A 48 -0.27 -16.59 0.19
C PHE A 48 -0.70 -15.27 -0.47
N ASP A 49 -1.90 -15.18 -1.05
CA ASP A 49 -2.41 -13.96 -1.69
C ASP A 49 -2.46 -12.79 -0.70
N VAL A 50 -3.04 -13.04 0.49
CA VAL A 50 -3.13 -12.05 1.57
C VAL A 50 -1.73 -11.63 2.05
N SER A 51 -0.82 -12.58 2.22
CA SER A 51 0.54 -12.30 2.70
C SER A 51 1.33 -11.49 1.68
N VAL A 52 1.21 -11.79 0.38
CA VAL A 52 1.89 -11.04 -0.68
C VAL A 52 1.39 -9.61 -0.71
N ASN A 53 0.07 -9.39 -0.64
CA ASN A 53 -0.51 -8.05 -0.60
C ASN A 53 -0.03 -7.22 0.60
N ILE A 54 -0.01 -7.82 1.80
CA ILE A 54 0.57 -7.19 3.00
C ILE A 54 2.05 -6.85 2.75
N LEU A 55 2.86 -7.83 2.37
CA LEU A 55 4.31 -7.67 2.18
C LEU A 55 4.64 -6.63 1.11
N THR A 56 3.83 -6.50 0.06
CA THR A 56 4.00 -5.48 -0.98
C THR A 56 3.80 -4.07 -0.44
N TYR A 57 2.88 -3.86 0.50
CA TYR A 57 2.60 -2.52 1.01
C TYR A 57 3.45 -2.12 2.23
N ILE A 58 4.11 -3.06 2.91
CA ILE A 58 5.02 -2.76 4.04
C ILE A 58 6.11 -1.74 3.64
N PRO A 59 6.89 -1.93 2.55
CA PRO A 59 7.90 -0.95 2.16
C PRO A 59 7.30 0.37 1.71
N PHE A 60 6.13 0.35 1.09
CA PHE A 60 5.42 1.55 0.68
C PHE A 60 5.04 2.41 1.89
N GLY A 61 4.41 1.81 2.91
CA GLY A 61 4.03 2.50 4.15
C GLY A 61 5.22 3.11 4.87
N PHE A 62 6.34 2.39 4.91
CA PHE A 62 7.61 2.91 5.42
C PHE A 62 8.05 4.18 4.68
N LEU A 63 8.13 4.13 3.35
CA LEU A 63 8.58 5.26 2.53
C LEU A 63 7.66 6.48 2.67
N VAL A 64 6.33 6.27 2.72
CA VAL A 64 5.34 7.33 2.93
C VAL A 64 5.55 8.03 4.28
N MET A 65 5.86 7.26 5.32
CA MET A 65 6.13 7.81 6.64
C MET A 65 7.37 8.74 6.64
N PHE A 66 8.44 8.36 5.94
CA PHE A 66 9.62 9.21 5.72
C PHE A 66 9.34 10.41 4.80
N ALA A 67 8.44 10.26 3.84
CA ALA A 67 8.03 11.33 2.95
C ALA A 67 7.24 12.44 3.70
N ALA A 68 6.47 12.06 4.72
CA ALA A 68 5.69 12.94 5.59
C ALA A 68 6.55 13.68 6.63
N TYR A 69 7.70 13.12 7.02
CA TYR A 69 8.65 13.74 7.96
C TYR A 69 9.38 14.96 7.36
N PRO A 70 9.64 16.04 8.13
CA PRO A 70 9.31 16.27 9.56
C PRO A 70 7.95 16.92 9.81
N ARG A 71 7.22 17.28 8.76
CA ARG A 71 6.08 18.20 8.84
C ARG A 71 4.88 17.61 9.59
N TRP A 72 4.73 16.29 9.56
CA TRP A 72 3.64 15.58 10.21
C TRP A 72 4.23 14.46 11.06
N ARG A 73 3.88 14.43 12.35
CA ARG A 73 4.30 13.43 13.34
C ARG A 73 3.07 12.73 13.92
N ASN A 74 3.28 11.55 14.52
CA ASN A 74 2.27 10.82 15.28
C ASN A 74 1.02 10.45 14.44
N TYR A 75 -0.18 10.52 15.03
CA TYR A 75 -1.45 10.12 14.41
C TYR A 75 -1.75 10.74 13.05
N VAL A 76 -1.14 11.88 12.70
CA VAL A 76 -1.36 12.46 11.37
C VAL A 76 -0.54 11.75 10.30
N ALA A 77 0.68 11.30 10.63
CA ALA A 77 1.45 10.43 9.73
C ALA A 77 0.71 9.11 9.50
N LEU A 78 0.01 8.59 10.53
CA LEU A 78 -0.85 7.42 10.43
C LEU A 78 -1.96 7.62 9.40
N GLY A 79 -2.69 8.73 9.51
CA GLY A 79 -3.74 9.08 8.55
C GLY A 79 -3.22 9.14 7.11
N PHE A 80 -2.02 9.69 6.89
CA PHE A 80 -1.42 9.75 5.54
C PHE A 80 -1.05 8.37 4.99
N VAL A 81 -0.41 7.51 5.79
CA VAL A 81 -0.01 6.16 5.38
C VAL A 81 -1.25 5.34 5.01
N VAL A 82 -2.27 5.35 5.87
CA VAL A 82 -3.53 4.65 5.63
C VAL A 82 -4.23 5.21 4.40
N ALA A 83 -4.40 6.53 4.30
CA ALA A 83 -5.09 7.15 3.17
C ALA A 83 -4.40 6.88 1.83
N LEU A 84 -3.06 7.00 1.77
CA LEU A 84 -2.32 6.75 0.54
C LEU A 84 -2.31 5.27 0.15
N SER A 85 -2.15 4.36 1.12
CA SER A 85 -2.23 2.91 0.88
C SER A 85 -3.62 2.50 0.41
N ALA A 86 -4.67 3.00 1.08
CA ALA A 86 -6.06 2.74 0.71
C ALA A 86 -6.41 3.28 -0.67
N THR A 87 -5.97 4.50 -1.01
CA THR A 87 -6.23 5.11 -2.32
C THR A 87 -5.50 4.37 -3.44
N LEU A 88 -4.23 4.01 -3.22
CA LEU A 88 -3.44 3.25 -4.19
C LEU A 88 -4.07 1.87 -4.43
N ALA A 89 -4.38 1.15 -3.35
CA ALA A 89 -4.99 -0.16 -3.43
C ALA A 89 -6.37 -0.10 -4.09
N LEU A 90 -7.21 0.87 -3.73
CA LEU A 90 -8.52 1.08 -4.35
C LEU A 90 -8.40 1.31 -5.85
N GLY A 91 -7.44 2.13 -6.30
CA GLY A 91 -7.19 2.35 -7.72
C GLY A 91 -6.74 1.08 -8.44
N VAL A 92 -5.85 0.29 -7.84
CA VAL A 92 -5.37 -0.98 -8.39
C VAL A 92 -6.49 -2.01 -8.49
N GLU A 93 -7.25 -2.25 -7.41
CA GLU A 93 -8.39 -3.19 -7.40
C GLU A 93 -9.47 -2.78 -8.41
N THR A 94 -9.76 -1.48 -8.50
CA THR A 94 -10.70 -0.93 -9.49
C THR A 94 -10.23 -1.24 -10.91
N LEU A 95 -8.96 -1.01 -11.23
CA LEU A 95 -8.40 -1.32 -12.55
C LEU A 95 -8.36 -2.81 -12.84
N GLN A 96 -8.16 -3.65 -11.82
CA GLN A 96 -8.20 -5.10 -11.94
C GLN A 96 -9.60 -5.64 -12.27
N SER A 97 -10.67 -4.85 -12.10
CA SER A 97 -12.03 -5.23 -12.56
C SER A 97 -12.12 -5.43 -14.06
N TRP A 98 -11.15 -4.89 -14.82
CA TRP A 98 -11.03 -5.09 -16.27
C TRP A 98 -9.87 -6.00 -16.65
N LEU A 99 -9.20 -6.67 -15.71
CA LEU A 99 -8.18 -7.68 -16.01
C LEU A 99 -8.79 -9.09 -15.94
N PRO A 100 -8.89 -9.84 -17.05
CA PRO A 100 -9.43 -11.21 -17.02
C PRO A 100 -8.62 -12.19 -16.16
N THR A 101 -7.34 -11.88 -15.93
CA THR A 101 -6.40 -12.72 -15.16
C THR A 101 -6.44 -12.49 -13.67
N ARG A 102 -7.19 -11.47 -13.20
CA ARG A 102 -7.25 -11.06 -11.80
C ARG A 102 -8.69 -11.02 -11.32
N ILE A 103 -8.87 -11.30 -10.03
CA ILE A 103 -10.16 -11.21 -9.35
C ILE A 103 -9.98 -10.16 -8.26
N PRO A 104 -10.48 -8.93 -8.45
CA PRO A 104 -10.38 -7.90 -7.43
C PRO A 104 -11.23 -8.26 -6.21
N SER A 105 -10.78 -7.87 -5.02
CA SER A 105 -11.48 -8.22 -3.78
C SER A 105 -11.32 -7.21 -2.65
N GLN A 106 -12.35 -7.12 -1.80
CA GLN A 106 -12.31 -6.27 -0.60
C GLN A 106 -11.18 -6.67 0.36
N MET A 107 -10.83 -7.95 0.39
CA MET A 107 -9.78 -8.42 1.28
C MET A 107 -8.39 -8.05 0.81
N ASP A 108 -8.14 -8.06 -0.49
CA ASP A 108 -6.86 -7.61 -1.04
C ASP A 108 -6.68 -6.12 -0.73
N TRP A 109 -7.76 -5.35 -0.86
CA TRP A 109 -7.79 -3.97 -0.42
C TRP A 109 -7.44 -3.80 1.08
N TRP A 110 -8.07 -4.58 1.97
CA TRP A 110 -7.74 -4.55 3.40
C TRP A 110 -6.32 -5.01 3.70
N ALA A 111 -5.84 -6.07 3.04
CA ALA A 111 -4.48 -6.60 3.19
C ALA A 111 -3.43 -5.55 2.79
N ASN A 112 -3.67 -4.83 1.69
CA ASN A 112 -2.82 -3.73 1.23
C ASN A 112 -2.78 -2.57 2.25
N ILE A 113 -3.94 -2.19 2.82
CA ILE A 113 -4.01 -1.16 3.86
C ILE A 113 -3.24 -1.60 5.11
N LEU A 114 -3.44 -2.84 5.57
CA LEU A 114 -2.76 -3.40 6.74
C LEU A 114 -1.24 -3.48 6.53
N GLY A 115 -0.79 -3.84 5.33
CA GLY A 115 0.62 -3.81 4.96
C GLY A 115 1.21 -2.41 5.07
N GLY A 116 0.53 -1.40 4.56
CA GLY A 116 0.96 0.00 4.68
C GLY A 116 1.07 0.45 6.14
N ASP A 117 0.09 0.07 6.97
CA ASP A 117 0.03 0.46 8.38
C ASP A 117 0.96 -0.36 9.31
N TYR A 118 1.63 -1.39 8.78
CA TYR A 118 2.42 -2.37 9.54
C TYR A 118 3.40 -1.76 10.55
N TRP A 119 4.03 -0.63 10.22
CA TRP A 119 5.04 0.02 11.06
C TRP A 119 4.47 0.74 12.29
N GLN A 120 3.15 0.81 12.41
CA GLN A 120 2.45 1.54 13.46
C GLN A 120 1.81 0.61 14.48
N PHE A 121 1.93 -0.70 14.28
CA PHE A 121 1.37 -1.68 15.19
C PHE A 121 2.12 -1.70 16.53
N PRO A 122 1.46 -2.09 17.64
CA PRO A 122 2.01 -2.00 18.99
C PRO A 122 3.30 -2.79 19.24
N TRP A 123 3.59 -3.81 18.42
CA TRP A 123 4.82 -4.60 18.52
C TRP A 123 6.02 -3.90 17.89
N VAL A 124 5.80 -2.90 17.04
CA VAL A 124 6.88 -2.05 16.52
C VAL A 124 7.26 -1.07 17.62
N PRO A 125 8.53 -1.04 18.06
CA PRO A 125 8.92 -0.16 19.17
C PRO A 125 8.58 1.30 18.86
N SER A 126 7.92 2.00 19.78
CA SER A 126 7.46 3.39 19.58
C SER A 126 8.58 4.37 19.25
N GLY A 127 9.80 4.07 19.71
CA GLY A 127 11.01 4.84 19.37
C GLY A 127 11.74 4.38 18.11
N PHE A 128 11.34 3.26 17.47
CA PHE A 128 12.03 2.72 16.29
C PHE A 128 12.09 3.75 15.17
N LEU A 129 10.94 4.33 14.84
CA LEU A 129 10.81 5.32 13.77
C LEU A 129 11.53 6.63 14.14
N GLU A 130 11.43 7.07 15.40
CA GLU A 130 12.15 8.26 15.87
C GLU A 130 13.67 8.11 15.78
N VAL A 131 14.22 6.98 16.23
CA VAL A 131 15.66 6.66 16.12
C VAL A 131 16.09 6.66 14.66
N LEU A 132 15.30 6.06 13.77
CA LEU A 132 15.58 6.00 12.34
C LEU A 132 15.48 7.38 11.68
N PHE A 133 14.50 8.21 12.06
CA PHE A 133 14.40 9.59 11.61
C PHE A 133 15.59 10.43 12.07
N VAL A 134 16.00 10.28 13.33
CA VAL A 134 17.18 10.98 13.86
C VAL A 134 18.41 10.56 13.08
N ALA A 135 18.69 9.27 12.95
CA ALA A 135 19.85 8.72 12.24
C ALA A 135 19.94 9.21 10.78
N VAL A 136 18.81 9.24 10.05
CA VAL A 136 18.76 9.73 8.66
C VAL A 136 18.91 11.25 8.59
N SER A 137 18.37 12.00 9.57
CA SER A 137 18.47 13.46 9.60
C SER A 137 19.85 13.98 10.00
N THR A 138 20.60 13.23 10.82
CA THR A 138 21.94 13.61 11.29
C THR A 138 23.07 13.11 10.39
N GLY A 139 22.77 12.41 9.28
CA GLY A 139 23.79 11.94 8.34
C GLY A 139 24.62 10.76 8.85
N GLY A 140 24.10 9.99 9.81
CA GLY A 140 24.69 8.72 10.23
C GLY A 140 26.06 8.82 10.90
N LEU A 141 26.19 9.55 12.01
CA LEU A 141 27.24 9.32 13.01
C LEU A 141 26.66 9.62 14.41
N VAL A 142 26.38 8.56 15.16
CA VAL A 142 26.46 8.56 16.64
C VAL A 142 27.60 7.63 17.00
#